data_AF-A0A3B8WR25-F1
#
_entry.id   AF-A0A3B8WR25-F1
#
_cell.length_a   1.000
_cell.length_b   1.000
_cell.length_c   1.000
_cell.angle_alpha   90.00
_cell.angle_beta   90.00
_cell.angle_gamma   90.00
#
_symmetry.space_group_name_H-M   'P 1'
#
loop_
_entity.id
_entity.type
_entity.pdbx_description
1 polymer ?
#
loop_
_entity_poly.entity_id
_entity_poly.type
_entity_poly.pdbx_seq_one_letter_code
_entity_poly.pdbx_strand_id
1 'polypeptide(L)' 'MQTITDSIKYIGVDDHEIDLFEGQFDVPNGMAYNSYVILDKKIA' A
#
# COMPACT_ATOMS: atom_id res chain seq x y z
N MET A 1 -9.57 -7.34 -5.61
CA MET A 1 -8.37 -6.71 -6.17
C MET A 1 -8.82 -5.65 -7.16
N GLN A 2 -8.61 -4.37 -6.86
CA GLN A 2 -8.77 -3.33 -7.87
C GLN A 2 -7.61 -3.46 -8.88
N THR A 3 -7.94 -3.66 -10.15
CA THR A 3 -6.95 -3.68 -11.23
C THR A 3 -6.72 -2.25 -11.67
N ILE A 4 -5.57 -1.67 -11.31
CA ILE A 4 -5.18 -0.32 -11.78
C ILE A 4 -4.80 -0.37 -13.27
N THR A 5 -4.04 -1.40 -13.66
CA THR A 5 -3.76 -1.79 -15.05
C THR A 5 -3.48 -3.30 -15.09
N ASP A 6 -3.45 -3.92 -16.27
CA ASP A 6 -3.20 -5.37 -16.39
C ASP A 6 -1.80 -5.79 -15.90
N SER A 7 -0.80 -4.92 -16.12
CA SER A 7 0.60 -5.15 -15.74
C SER A 7 0.97 -4.65 -14.35
N ILE A 8 0.14 -3.84 -13.69
CA ILE A 8 0.40 -3.31 -12.35
C ILE A 8 -0.55 -3.95 -11.34
N LYS A 9 0.02 -4.62 -10.33
CA LYS A 9 -0.74 -5.23 -9.24
C LYS A 9 -0.56 -4.42 -7.96
N TYR A 10 -1.66 -4.03 -7.33
CA TYR A 10 -1.65 -3.51 -5.97
C TYR A 10 -1.42 -4.65 -4.98
N ILE A 11 -0.45 -4.47 -4.07
CA ILE A 11 -0.08 -5.41 -3.00
C ILE A 11 0.05 -4.71 -1.64
N GLY A 12 -0.48 -3.48 -1.52
CA GLY A 12 -0.45 -2.73 -0.28
C GLY A 12 -1.40 -3.28 0.79
N VAL A 13 -1.33 -2.70 1.98
CA VAL A 13 -2.17 -3.05 3.14
C VAL A 13 -2.69 -1.80 3.83
N ASP A 14 -3.91 -1.88 4.35
CA ASP A 14 -4.50 -0.84 5.18
C ASP A 14 -4.43 -1.28 6.64
N ASP A 15 -3.71 -0.51 7.46
CA ASP A 15 -3.58 -0.66 8.90
C ASP A 15 -4.54 0.30 9.60
N HIS A 16 -5.64 -0.23 10.13
CA HIS A 16 -6.62 0.56 10.89
C HIS A 16 -6.41 0.47 12.41
N GLU A 17 -5.39 -0.26 12.87
CA GLU A 17 -5.14 -0.52 14.30
C GLU A 17 -4.10 0.44 14.88
N ILE A 18 -3.21 0.98 14.04
CA ILE A 18 -2.24 1.99 14.48
C ILE A 18 -2.94 3.26 14.95
N ASP A 19 -2.50 3.76 16.11
CA ASP A 19 -2.97 4.98 16.75
C ASP A 19 -2.14 6.21 16.32
N LEU A 20 -0.81 6.05 16.30
CA LEU A 20 0.14 7.10 15.98
C LEU A 20 1.05 6.71 14.82
N PHE A 21 1.02 7.50 13.74
CA PHE A 21 2.03 7.42 12.70
C PHE A 21 3.36 7.99 13.23
N GLU A 22 4.43 7.19 13.13
CA GLU A 22 5.78 7.49 13.64
C GLU A 22 5.83 7.91 15.12
N GLY A 23 4.82 7.53 15.91
CA GLY A 23 4.72 7.88 17.33
C GLY A 23 4.45 9.36 17.60
N GLN A 24 4.00 10.12 16.59
CA GLN A 24 3.84 11.58 16.68
C GLN A 24 2.50 12.09 16.16
N PHE A 25 1.91 11.42 15.17
CA PHE A 25 0.74 11.93 14.45
C PHE A 25 -0.47 11.01 14.61
N ASP A 26 -1.56 11.53 15.16
CA ASP A 26 -2.82 10.80 15.24
C ASP A 26 -3.34 10.45 13.85
N VAL A 27 -3.68 9.17 13.66
CA VAL A 27 -4.26 8.66 12.41
C VAL A 27 -5.64 8.06 12.68
N PRO A 28 -6.70 8.88 12.82
CA PRO A 28 -8.02 8.43 13.25
C PRO A 28 -8.72 7.46 12.29
N ASN A 29 -8.21 7.36 11.05
CA ASN A 29 -8.70 6.40 10.05
C ASN A 29 -7.62 5.36 9.68
N GLY A 30 -6.57 5.23 10.47
CA GLY A 30 -5.44 4.35 10.17
C GLY A 30 -4.54 4.85 9.04
N MET A 31 -3.74 3.94 8.50
CA MET A 31 -2.75 4.21 7.46
C MET A 31 -2.75 3.16 6.34
N ALA A 32 -2.63 3.64 5.10
CA ALA A 32 -2.47 2.78 3.92
C ALA A 32 -1.00 2.71 3.49
N TYR A 33 -0.44 1.51 3.51
CA TYR A 33 0.91 1.20 3.01
C TYR A 33 0.81 0.75 1.56
N ASN A 34 0.74 1.72 0.65
CA ASN A 34 0.52 1.46 -0.77
C ASN A 34 1.78 0.89 -1.45
N SER A 35 1.69 -0.35 -1.93
CA SER A 35 2.77 -1.02 -2.66
C SER A 35 2.25 -1.59 -3.99
N TYR A 36 3.09 -1.53 -5.03
CA TYR A 36 2.74 -1.93 -6.39
C TYR A 36 3.83 -2.79 -7.02
N VAL A 37 3.42 -3.85 -7.73
CA VAL A 37 4.31 -4.69 -8.54
C VAL A 37 4.04 -4.40 -10.01
N ILE A 38 5.11 -4.11 -10.76
CA ILE A 38 5.07 -3.96 -12.22
C ILE A 38 5.56 -5.28 -12.84
N LEU A 39 4.67 -5.93 -13.59
CA LEU A 39 4.97 -7.14 -14.35
C LEU A 39 5.54 -6.73 -15.72
N ASP A 40 6.84 -6.91 -15.90
CA ASP A 40 7.56 -6.69 -17.16
C ASP A 40 8.53 -7.87 -17.42
N LYS A 41 9.07 -7.96 -18.63
CA LYS A 41 10.09 -8.95 -19.02
C LYS A 41 11.48 -8.60 -18.49
N LYS A 42 11.65 -7.44 -17.86
CA LYS A 42 12.91 -7.05 -17.24
C LYS A 42 13.17 -7.90 -16.00
N ILE A 43 14.34 -8.50 -15.94
CA ILE A 43 14.86 -9.17 -14.75
C ILE A 43 15.60 -8.11 -13.94
N ALA A 44 15.22 -7.93 -12.68
CA ALA A 44 15.88 -7.02 -11.73
C ALA A 44 17.18 -7.61 -11.18
#